data_AF-A0A519W793-F1
#
_entry.id   AF-A0A519W793-F1
#
_cell.length_a   1.000
_cell.length_b   1.000
_cell.length_c   1.000
_cell.angle_alpha   90.00
_cell.angle_beta   90.00
_cell.angle_gamma   90.00
#
_symmetry.space_group_name_H-M   'P 1'
#
loop_
_entity.id
_entity.type
_entity.pdbx_description
1 polymer ?
#
loop_
_entity_poly.entity_id
_entity_poly.type
_entity_poly.pdbx_seq_one_letter_code
_entity_poly.pdbx_strand_id
1 'polypeptide(L)'
;MKKRFLTLLLLLSATQFAFSQTKSIKDLYWDYSQIRMEDTEKTQAINLAEALIKRSPELTKTQLGNVSYHLARLYEETDHPEKAIPYYEQAIKITPGYYVPYRALGFIFIKKANAIGSKMNEAAKAKDAKLSTELYEQYKVIALKALPNLEKSQACDPDEETKAIILNLYKSLKDNASILSLDERLKKKQADCISLLDDEY
;
A
#
# COMPACT_ATOMS: atom_id res chain seq x y z
N MET A 1 -51.62 43.53 -10.32
CA MET A 1 -50.60 43.60 -9.24
C MET A 1 -50.16 42.24 -8.68
N LYS A 2 -51.00 41.18 -8.68
CA LYS A 2 -50.63 39.86 -8.11
C LYS A 2 -49.64 39.00 -8.94
N LYS A 3 -49.53 39.20 -10.27
CA LYS A 3 -48.63 38.41 -11.13
C LYS A 3 -47.16 38.86 -11.11
N ARG A 4 -46.88 40.12 -10.75
CA ARG A 4 -45.51 40.64 -10.60
C ARG A 4 -44.88 40.32 -9.25
N PHE A 5 -45.69 40.05 -8.23
CA PHE A 5 -45.23 39.65 -6.90
C PHE A 5 -44.81 38.18 -6.84
N LEU A 6 -45.49 37.31 -7.61
CA LEU A 6 -45.16 35.88 -7.69
C LEU A 6 -43.82 35.63 -8.42
N THR A 7 -43.46 36.50 -9.36
CA THR A 7 -42.18 36.45 -10.09
C THR A 7 -41.01 36.98 -9.26
N LEU A 8 -41.25 37.91 -8.31
CA LEU A 8 -40.21 38.31 -7.36
C LEU A 8 -39.91 37.25 -6.30
N LEU A 9 -40.90 36.45 -5.87
CA LEU A 9 -40.67 35.35 -4.92
C LEU A 9 -39.89 34.17 -5.53
N LEU A 10 -40.04 33.92 -6.84
CA LEU A 10 -39.30 32.88 -7.57
C LEU A 10 -37.84 33.25 -7.87
N LEU A 11 -37.50 34.54 -7.84
CA LEU A 11 -36.11 35.02 -8.01
C LEU A 11 -35.32 35.02 -6.70
N LEU A 12 -35.99 35.07 -5.55
CA LEU A 12 -35.37 34.91 -4.22
C LEU A 12 -35.12 33.45 -3.83
N SER A 13 -35.81 32.49 -4.46
CA SER A 13 -35.55 31.06 -4.26
C SER A 13 -34.45 30.49 -5.16
N ALA A 14 -34.03 31.23 -6.20
CA ALA A 14 -32.96 30.81 -7.12
C ALA A 14 -31.55 31.18 -6.65
N THR A 15 -31.40 31.95 -5.56
CA THR A 15 -30.09 32.29 -4.98
C THR A 15 -29.66 31.35 -3.86
N GLN A 16 -30.42 30.30 -3.57
CA GLN A 16 -29.88 29.11 -2.91
C GLN A 16 -29.11 28.28 -3.93
N PHE A 17 -28.14 28.91 -4.61
CA PHE A 17 -26.97 28.17 -5.04
C PHE A 17 -26.36 27.66 -3.74
N ALA A 18 -26.62 26.39 -3.45
CA ALA A 18 -25.84 25.63 -2.50
C ALA A 18 -24.38 25.75 -2.96
N PHE A 19 -23.67 26.73 -2.41
CA PHE A 19 -22.23 26.63 -2.26
C PHE A 19 -22.03 25.41 -1.37
N SER A 20 -21.97 24.22 -2.00
CA SER A 20 -21.21 23.13 -1.44
C SER A 20 -19.79 23.69 -1.36
N GLN A 21 -19.43 24.27 -0.21
CA GLN A 21 -18.07 24.70 0.05
C GLN A 21 -17.23 23.44 -0.02
N THR A 22 -16.57 23.24 -1.17
CA THR A 22 -15.56 22.21 -1.30
C THR A 22 -14.53 22.46 -0.22
N LYS A 23 -14.43 21.50 0.71
CA LYS A 23 -13.54 21.59 1.86
C LYS A 23 -12.12 21.96 1.43
N SER A 24 -11.45 22.86 2.14
CA SER A 24 -10.05 23.19 1.85
C SER A 24 -9.18 21.94 1.96
N ILE A 25 -8.04 21.90 1.27
CA ILE A 25 -7.14 20.73 1.35
C ILE A 25 -6.65 20.50 2.78
N LYS A 26 -6.39 21.60 3.50
CA LYS A 26 -5.97 21.60 4.91
C LYS A 26 -7.02 20.96 5.80
N ASP A 27 -8.27 21.39 5.70
CA ASP A 27 -9.31 20.83 6.56
C ASP A 27 -9.60 19.37 6.17
N LEU A 28 -9.52 19.02 4.88
CA LEU A 28 -9.68 17.62 4.44
C LEU A 28 -8.57 16.72 5.02
N TYR A 29 -7.33 17.19 5.01
CA TYR A 29 -6.20 16.48 5.59
C TYR A 29 -6.31 16.38 7.11
N TRP A 30 -6.81 17.42 7.77
CA TRP A 30 -7.07 17.42 9.21
C TRP A 30 -8.07 16.33 9.60
N ASP A 31 -9.25 16.29 8.99
CA ASP A 31 -10.27 15.27 9.30
C ASP A 31 -9.76 13.86 9.05
N TYR A 32 -9.08 13.66 7.91
CA TYR A 32 -8.44 12.40 7.60
C TYR A 32 -7.48 11.98 8.72
N SER A 33 -6.62 12.91 9.15
CA SER A 33 -5.60 12.64 10.17
C SER A 33 -6.20 12.29 11.53
N GLN A 34 -7.38 12.81 11.87
CA GLN A 34 -8.07 12.47 13.11
C GLN A 34 -8.54 11.01 13.14
N ILE A 35 -8.97 10.46 11.99
CA ILE A 35 -9.66 9.16 11.95
C ILE A 35 -8.86 8.03 11.28
N ARG A 36 -7.72 8.33 10.65
CA ARG A 36 -6.99 7.35 9.80
C ARG A 36 -6.50 6.09 10.52
N MET A 37 -6.47 6.11 11.85
CA MET A 37 -6.08 4.97 12.69
C MET A 37 -7.24 4.39 13.50
N GLU A 38 -8.45 4.93 13.35
CA GLU A 38 -9.62 4.50 14.11
C GLU A 38 -10.27 3.27 13.46
N ASP A 39 -10.30 2.16 14.21
CA ASP A 39 -10.77 0.87 13.70
C ASP A 39 -12.24 0.91 13.27
N THR A 40 -13.07 1.70 13.96
CA THR A 40 -14.49 1.85 13.66
C THR A 40 -14.77 2.74 12.45
N GLU A 41 -13.78 3.50 11.98
CA GLU A 41 -13.95 4.52 10.94
C GLU A 41 -13.18 4.22 9.65
N LYS A 42 -12.64 3.01 9.48
CA LYS A 42 -11.81 2.61 8.32
C LYS A 42 -12.42 3.00 6.97
N THR A 43 -13.71 2.76 6.76
CA THR A 43 -14.39 3.12 5.51
C THR A 43 -14.39 4.63 5.27
N GLN A 44 -14.64 5.43 6.30
CA GLN A 44 -14.61 6.89 6.20
C GLN A 44 -13.17 7.39 5.98
N ALA A 45 -12.20 6.81 6.68
CA ALA A 45 -10.78 7.12 6.49
C ALA A 45 -10.32 6.84 5.05
N ILE A 46 -10.73 5.70 4.47
CA ILE A 46 -10.45 5.36 3.06
C ILE A 46 -11.04 6.44 2.13
N ASN A 47 -12.31 6.82 2.33
CA ASN A 47 -12.96 7.83 1.49
C ASN A 47 -12.25 9.19 1.55
N LEU A 48 -11.83 9.63 2.75
CA LEU A 48 -11.08 10.87 2.91
C LEU A 48 -9.69 10.79 2.26
N ALA A 49 -8.98 9.67 2.46
CA ALA A 49 -7.68 9.43 1.84
C ALA A 49 -7.77 9.39 0.30
N GLU A 50 -8.75 8.71 -0.28
CA GLU A 50 -8.97 8.72 -1.73
C GLU A 50 -9.29 10.12 -2.27
N ALA A 51 -10.04 10.93 -1.51
CA ALA A 51 -10.29 12.33 -1.86
C ALA A 51 -9.01 13.17 -1.82
N LEU A 52 -8.13 12.94 -0.85
CA LEU A 52 -6.80 13.57 -0.77
C LEU A 52 -5.91 13.14 -1.94
N ILE A 53 -5.87 11.86 -2.30
CA ILE A 53 -5.09 11.35 -3.44
C ILE A 53 -5.54 11.99 -4.76
N LYS A 54 -6.85 12.16 -4.97
CA LYS A 54 -7.40 12.86 -6.15
C LYS A 54 -6.95 14.32 -6.24
N ARG A 55 -6.63 14.92 -5.10
CA ARG A 55 -6.12 16.29 -4.94
C ARG A 55 -4.62 16.31 -4.63
N SER A 56 -3.89 15.26 -4.98
CA SER A 56 -2.45 15.13 -4.68
C SER A 56 -1.56 16.32 -5.10
N PRO A 57 -1.85 17.10 -6.18
CA PRO A 57 -1.06 18.30 -6.47
C PRO A 57 -1.14 19.41 -5.40
N GLU A 58 -2.15 19.36 -4.53
CA GLU A 58 -2.34 20.30 -3.42
C GLU A 58 -1.65 19.84 -2.12
N LEU A 59 -1.11 18.61 -2.08
CA LEU A 59 -0.43 18.05 -0.93
C LEU A 59 1.09 18.30 -1.01
N THR A 60 1.71 18.46 0.15
CA THR A 60 3.18 18.37 0.24
C THR A 60 3.63 16.93 -0.07
N LYS A 61 4.92 16.76 -0.38
CA LYS A 61 5.47 15.41 -0.58
C LYS A 61 5.30 14.55 0.67
N THR A 62 5.54 15.11 1.85
CA THR A 62 5.38 14.42 3.13
C THR A 62 3.93 13.98 3.35
N GLN A 63 2.96 14.88 3.16
CA GLN A 63 1.54 14.57 3.24
C GLN A 63 1.13 13.48 2.26
N LEU A 64 1.59 13.56 1.01
CA LEU A 64 1.30 12.55 0.00
C LEU A 64 1.88 11.19 0.39
N GLY A 65 3.12 11.14 0.88
CA GLY A 65 3.75 9.90 1.37
C GLY A 65 2.96 9.26 2.52
N ASN A 66 2.53 10.08 3.48
CA ASN A 66 1.71 9.64 4.61
C ASN A 66 0.35 9.10 4.17
N VAL A 67 -0.38 9.84 3.35
CA VAL A 67 -1.70 9.43 2.86
C VAL A 67 -1.58 8.15 2.05
N SER A 68 -0.60 8.05 1.16
CA SER A 68 -0.35 6.83 0.38
C SER A 68 -0.08 5.62 1.28
N TYR A 69 0.82 5.73 2.26
CA TYR A 69 1.11 4.62 3.17
C TYR A 69 -0.12 4.16 3.95
N HIS A 70 -0.83 5.09 4.59
CA HIS A 70 -1.97 4.75 5.43
C HIS A 70 -3.18 4.29 4.61
N LEU A 71 -3.41 4.84 3.42
CA LEU A 71 -4.44 4.32 2.50
C LEU A 71 -4.13 2.89 2.08
N ALA A 72 -2.86 2.58 1.79
CA ALA A 72 -2.45 1.21 1.50
C ALA A 72 -2.75 0.28 2.68
N ARG A 73 -2.40 0.70 3.90
CA ARG A 73 -2.66 -0.06 5.12
C ARG A 73 -4.16 -0.28 5.35
N LEU A 74 -4.98 0.74 5.16
CA LEU A 74 -6.43 0.63 5.27
C LEU A 74 -7.01 -0.35 4.23
N TYR A 75 -6.52 -0.35 3.00
CA TYR A 75 -6.92 -1.36 2.02
C TYR A 75 -6.47 -2.76 2.41
N GLU A 76 -5.24 -2.94 2.93
CA GLU A 76 -4.77 -4.24 3.40
C GLU A 76 -5.63 -4.77 4.56
N GLU A 77 -5.87 -3.94 5.58
CA GLU A 77 -6.67 -4.27 6.76
C GLU A 77 -8.15 -4.53 6.46
N THR A 78 -8.65 -4.03 5.32
CA THR A 78 -10.02 -4.27 4.85
C THR A 78 -10.10 -5.35 3.76
N ASP A 79 -9.11 -6.23 3.66
CA ASP A 79 -9.03 -7.37 2.73
C ASP A 79 -9.01 -6.98 1.24
N HIS A 80 -8.42 -5.82 0.93
CA HIS A 80 -8.16 -5.35 -0.44
C HIS A 80 -6.64 -5.18 -0.73
N PRO A 81 -5.79 -6.19 -0.48
CA PRO A 81 -4.34 -6.04 -0.63
C PRO A 81 -3.89 -5.69 -2.05
N GLU A 82 -4.66 -6.04 -3.08
CA GLU A 82 -4.37 -5.63 -4.47
C GLU A 82 -4.44 -4.11 -4.66
N LYS A 83 -5.38 -3.45 -3.99
CA LYS A 83 -5.49 -1.99 -4.02
C LYS A 83 -4.38 -1.32 -3.23
N ALA A 84 -3.85 -1.99 -2.20
CA ALA A 84 -2.80 -1.45 -1.33
C ALA A 84 -1.44 -1.30 -2.06
N ILE A 85 -1.09 -2.26 -2.92
CA ILE A 85 0.23 -2.32 -3.58
C ILE A 85 0.67 -0.99 -4.21
N PRO A 86 -0.10 -0.35 -5.13
CA PRO A 86 0.36 0.88 -5.77
C PRO A 86 0.58 2.04 -4.79
N TYR A 87 -0.15 2.08 -3.67
CA TYR A 87 -0.02 3.12 -2.67
C TYR A 87 1.18 2.88 -1.73
N TYR A 88 1.50 1.62 -1.41
CA TYR A 88 2.78 1.30 -0.76
C TYR A 88 3.97 1.64 -1.66
N GLU A 89 3.91 1.31 -2.96
CA GLU A 89 4.94 1.68 -3.93
C GLU A 89 5.10 3.21 -4.04
N GLN A 90 3.99 3.96 -3.98
CA GLN A 90 4.03 5.42 -3.96
C GLN A 90 4.68 5.96 -2.68
N ALA A 91 4.35 5.43 -1.52
CA ALA A 91 4.97 5.81 -0.25
C ALA A 91 6.50 5.56 -0.27
N ILE A 92 6.92 4.40 -0.79
CA ILE A 92 8.33 4.05 -0.98
C ILE A 92 9.03 5.05 -1.91
N LYS A 93 8.38 5.44 -3.01
CA LYS A 93 8.96 6.41 -3.95
C LYS A 93 9.19 7.78 -3.32
N ILE A 94 8.32 8.18 -2.40
CA ILE A 94 8.38 9.48 -1.71
C ILE A 94 9.41 9.46 -0.58
N THR A 95 9.38 8.41 0.24
CA THR A 95 10.29 8.23 1.38
C THR A 95 10.95 6.85 1.31
N PRO A 96 12.01 6.67 0.49
CA PRO A 96 12.62 5.35 0.27
C PRO A 96 13.21 4.69 1.52
N GLY A 97 13.54 5.49 2.54
CA GLY A 97 14.03 5.02 3.83
C GLY A 97 12.96 4.42 4.74
N TYR A 98 11.69 4.78 4.53
CA TYR A 98 10.59 4.28 5.37
C TYR A 98 10.34 2.81 5.05
N TYR A 99 10.73 1.92 5.97
CA TYR A 99 10.81 0.48 5.66
C TYR A 99 9.48 -0.27 5.82
N VAL A 100 8.51 0.30 6.53
CA VAL A 100 7.22 -0.36 6.84
C VAL A 100 6.42 -0.75 5.58
N PRO A 101 6.32 0.07 4.52
CA PRO A 101 5.69 -0.31 3.26
C PRO A 101 6.38 -1.50 2.57
N TYR A 102 7.72 -1.61 2.69
CA TYR A 102 8.45 -2.75 2.15
C TYR A 102 8.07 -4.02 2.90
N ARG A 103 7.93 -3.95 4.24
CA ARG A 103 7.43 -5.09 5.02
C ARG A 103 6.05 -5.53 4.51
N ALA A 104 5.10 -4.61 4.40
CA ALA A 104 3.75 -4.91 3.92
C ALA A 104 3.75 -5.53 2.51
N LEU A 105 4.45 -4.91 1.55
CA LEU A 105 4.58 -5.46 0.19
C LEU A 105 5.23 -6.86 0.18
N GLY A 106 6.27 -7.07 0.98
CA GLY A 106 6.93 -8.36 1.14
C GLY A 106 5.93 -9.45 1.53
N PHE A 107 5.14 -9.22 2.58
CA PHE A 107 4.14 -10.18 3.06
C PHE A 107 2.95 -10.34 2.10
N ILE A 108 2.49 -9.28 1.43
CA ILE A 108 1.48 -9.37 0.37
C ILE A 108 1.97 -10.29 -0.76
N PHE A 109 3.20 -10.12 -1.24
CA PHE A 109 3.75 -10.98 -2.29
C PHE A 109 4.02 -12.41 -1.79
N ILE A 110 4.41 -12.61 -0.53
CA ILE A 110 4.51 -13.96 0.06
C ILE A 110 3.17 -14.68 0.06
N LYS A 111 2.08 -14.01 0.48
CA LYS A 111 0.74 -14.62 0.46
C LYS A 111 0.37 -15.09 -0.94
N LYS A 112 0.67 -14.29 -1.96
CA LYS A 112 0.47 -14.65 -3.38
C LYS A 112 1.35 -15.81 -3.83
N ALA A 113 2.64 -15.77 -3.51
CA ALA A 113 3.59 -16.83 -3.85
C ALA A 113 3.17 -18.17 -3.23
N ASN A 114 2.76 -18.16 -1.96
CA ASN A 114 2.29 -19.35 -1.25
C ASN A 114 1.02 -19.93 -1.89
N ALA A 115 0.07 -19.08 -2.31
CA ALA A 115 -1.12 -19.53 -3.02
C ALA A 115 -0.78 -20.22 -4.36
N ILE A 116 0.20 -19.70 -5.10
CA ILE A 116 0.69 -20.32 -6.34
C ILE A 116 1.43 -21.63 -6.01
N GLY A 117 2.27 -21.63 -4.98
CA GLY A 117 3.00 -22.81 -4.52
C GLY A 117 2.07 -23.97 -4.13
N SER A 118 0.93 -23.68 -3.47
CA SER A 118 -0.09 -24.69 -3.17
C SER A 118 -0.65 -25.34 -4.43
N LYS A 119 -1.03 -24.54 -5.43
CA LYS A 119 -1.52 -25.03 -6.72
C LYS A 119 -0.44 -25.83 -7.46
N MET A 120 0.81 -25.38 -7.39
CA MET A 120 1.96 -26.06 -8.00
C MET A 120 2.16 -27.46 -7.39
N ASN A 121 2.01 -27.58 -6.07
CA ASN A 121 2.09 -28.85 -5.36
C ASN A 121 0.94 -29.80 -5.73
N GLU A 122 -0.27 -29.28 -5.91
CA GLU A 122 -1.43 -30.06 -6.39
C GLU A 122 -1.21 -30.57 -7.82
N ALA A 123 -0.73 -29.71 -8.72
CA ALA A 123 -0.38 -30.09 -10.10
C ALA A 123 0.70 -31.18 -10.13
N ALA A 124 1.72 -31.07 -9.28
CA ALA A 124 2.77 -32.07 -9.16
C ALA A 124 2.24 -33.43 -8.66
N LYS A 125 1.35 -33.42 -7.66
CA LYS A 125 0.67 -34.65 -7.17
C LYS A 125 -0.18 -35.31 -8.25
N ALA A 126 -0.85 -34.51 -9.06
CA ALA A 126 -1.61 -34.97 -10.22
C ALA A 126 -0.74 -35.42 -11.40
N LYS A 127 0.60 -35.30 -11.28
CA LYS A 127 1.58 -35.57 -12.34
C LYS A 127 1.38 -34.70 -13.60
N ASP A 128 0.78 -33.52 -13.44
CA ASP A 128 0.65 -32.53 -14.50
C ASP A 128 1.93 -31.67 -14.58
N ALA A 129 2.92 -32.18 -15.32
CA ALA A 129 4.20 -31.52 -15.47
C ALA A 129 4.11 -30.16 -16.18
N LYS A 130 3.15 -30.00 -17.11
CA LYS A 130 2.96 -28.75 -17.85
C LYS A 130 2.45 -27.67 -16.91
N LEU A 131 1.35 -27.93 -16.21
CA LEU A 131 0.79 -26.98 -15.25
C LEU A 131 1.75 -26.66 -14.10
N SER A 132 2.47 -27.68 -13.61
CA SER A 132 3.49 -27.47 -12.56
C SER A 132 4.59 -26.51 -13.02
N THR A 133 5.06 -26.64 -14.26
CA THR A 133 6.06 -25.73 -14.85
C THR A 133 5.52 -24.32 -15.02
N GLU A 134 4.29 -24.16 -15.51
CA GLU A 134 3.65 -22.84 -15.67
C GLU A 134 3.45 -22.13 -14.33
N LEU A 135 3.04 -22.86 -13.30
CA LEU A 135 2.87 -22.33 -11.94
C LEU A 135 4.21 -21.97 -11.30
N TYR A 136 5.27 -22.73 -11.57
CA TYR A 136 6.62 -22.39 -11.10
C TYR A 136 7.10 -21.05 -11.67
N GLU A 137 6.89 -20.78 -12.96
CA GLU A 137 7.26 -19.49 -13.56
C GLU A 137 6.47 -18.33 -12.96
N GLN A 138 5.16 -18.53 -12.69
CA GLN A 138 4.35 -17.53 -11.98
C GLN A 138 4.84 -17.31 -10.54
N TYR A 139 5.14 -18.39 -9.81
CA TYR A 139 5.70 -18.33 -8.47
C TYR A 139 7.00 -17.52 -8.46
N LYS A 140 7.91 -17.81 -9.39
CA LYS A 140 9.20 -17.13 -9.54
C LYS A 140 9.03 -15.63 -9.73
N VAL A 141 8.12 -15.19 -10.60
CA VAL A 141 7.84 -13.76 -10.80
C VAL A 141 7.41 -13.08 -9.49
N ILE A 142 6.53 -13.71 -8.72
CA ILE A 142 6.04 -13.13 -7.46
C ILE A 142 7.10 -13.18 -6.36
N ALA A 143 7.85 -14.28 -6.23
CA ALA A 143 8.94 -14.40 -5.27
C ALA A 143 10.01 -13.32 -5.49
N LEU A 144 10.35 -13.02 -6.75
CA LEU A 144 11.29 -11.95 -7.10
C LEU A 144 10.77 -10.54 -6.76
N LYS A 145 9.45 -10.34 -6.66
CA LYS A 145 8.87 -9.10 -6.13
C LYS A 145 8.92 -9.03 -4.60
N ALA A 146 8.74 -10.16 -3.92
CA ALA A 146 8.80 -10.24 -2.46
C ALA A 146 10.22 -9.97 -1.92
N LEU A 147 11.23 -10.59 -2.53
CA LEU A 147 12.62 -10.58 -2.04
C LEU A 147 13.21 -9.19 -1.73
N PRO A 148 13.23 -8.20 -2.66
CA PRO A 148 13.84 -6.91 -2.36
C PRO A 148 13.12 -6.15 -1.24
N ASN A 149 11.81 -6.37 -1.11
CA ASN A 149 10.96 -5.77 -0.08
C ASN A 149 11.25 -6.39 1.30
N LEU A 150 11.27 -7.72 1.37
CA LEU A 150 11.62 -8.45 2.58
C LEU A 150 13.07 -8.16 3.00
N GLU A 151 14.01 -8.08 2.07
CA GLU A 151 15.41 -7.73 2.39
C GLU A 151 15.53 -6.31 2.95
N LYS A 152 14.79 -5.32 2.43
CA LYS A 152 14.81 -3.96 3.00
C LYS A 152 14.19 -3.97 4.40
N SER A 153 13.08 -4.68 4.60
CA SER A 153 12.47 -4.85 5.92
C SER A 153 13.44 -5.50 6.91
N GLN A 154 14.00 -6.65 6.55
CA GLN A 154 14.97 -7.40 7.36
C GLN A 154 16.22 -6.59 7.71
N ALA A 155 16.68 -5.75 6.79
CA ALA A 155 17.84 -4.91 7.02
C ALA A 155 17.57 -3.79 8.03
N CYS A 156 16.35 -3.26 8.05
CA CYS A 156 15.94 -2.17 8.94
C CYS A 156 15.43 -2.66 10.30
N ASP A 157 14.77 -3.81 10.33
CA ASP A 157 14.15 -4.41 11.50
C ASP A 157 14.35 -5.92 11.44
N PRO A 158 15.51 -6.41 11.93
CA PRO A 158 15.88 -7.80 11.80
C PRO A 158 14.97 -8.72 12.61
N ASP A 159 14.35 -9.68 11.92
CA ASP A 159 13.55 -10.72 12.57
C ASP A 159 13.87 -12.11 11.98
N GLU A 160 13.87 -13.15 12.82
CA GLU A 160 14.27 -14.50 12.41
C GLU A 160 13.29 -15.13 11.42
N GLU A 161 12.01 -14.77 11.50
CA GLU A 161 10.96 -15.29 10.64
C GLU A 161 11.12 -14.80 9.20
N THR A 162 11.27 -13.50 8.99
CA THR A 162 11.52 -12.85 7.70
C THR A 162 12.84 -13.34 7.12
N LYS A 163 13.91 -13.47 7.93
CA LYS A 163 15.17 -14.04 7.45
C LYS A 163 14.97 -15.46 6.94
N ALA A 164 14.24 -16.30 7.66
CA ALA A 164 13.93 -17.66 7.23
C ALA A 164 13.09 -17.68 5.94
N ILE A 165 12.10 -16.79 5.80
CA ILE A 165 11.30 -16.65 4.59
C ILE A 165 12.19 -16.30 3.39
N ILE A 166 13.07 -15.30 3.51
CA ILE A 166 13.99 -14.89 2.45
C ILE A 166 14.87 -16.06 2.01
N LEU A 167 15.46 -16.79 2.96
CA LEU A 167 16.30 -17.95 2.67
C LEU A 167 15.52 -19.07 1.97
N ASN A 168 14.28 -19.31 2.38
CA ASN A 168 13.43 -20.33 1.77
C ASN A 168 13.01 -19.95 0.35
N LEU A 169 12.73 -18.66 0.07
CA LEU A 169 12.48 -18.18 -1.28
C LEU A 169 13.71 -18.41 -2.17
N TYR A 170 14.91 -18.02 -1.74
CA TYR A 170 16.12 -18.23 -2.53
C TYR A 170 16.41 -19.72 -2.78
N LYS A 171 16.20 -20.59 -1.79
CA LYS A 171 16.30 -22.05 -1.98
C LYS A 171 15.31 -22.55 -3.03
N SER A 172 14.07 -22.08 -2.99
CA SER A 172 13.02 -22.45 -3.94
C SER A 172 13.35 -22.00 -5.37
N LEU A 173 14.03 -20.86 -5.49
CA LEU A 173 14.54 -20.32 -6.75
C LEU A 173 15.89 -20.92 -7.19
N LYS A 174 16.50 -21.79 -6.36
CA LYS A 174 17.85 -22.35 -6.56
C LYS A 174 18.95 -21.28 -6.68
N ASP A 175 18.75 -20.13 -6.01
CA ASP A 175 19.68 -19.00 -6.04
C ASP A 175 20.64 -19.04 -4.84
N ASN A 176 21.63 -19.94 -4.91
CA ASN A 176 22.63 -20.11 -3.86
C ASN A 176 23.55 -18.89 -3.73
N ALA A 177 23.79 -18.15 -4.82
CA ALA A 177 24.63 -16.96 -4.80
C ALA A 177 24.02 -15.85 -3.93
N SER A 178 22.70 -15.65 -4.05
CA SER A 178 21.98 -14.70 -3.20
C SER A 178 21.96 -15.14 -1.74
N ILE A 179 21.90 -16.43 -1.44
CA ILE A 179 22.00 -16.92 -0.05
C ILE A 179 23.37 -16.56 0.54
N LEU A 180 24.45 -16.86 -0.17
CA LEU A 180 25.83 -16.64 0.32
C LEU A 180 26.15 -15.16 0.55
N SER A 181 25.55 -14.26 -0.22
CA SER A 181 25.77 -12.82 -0.12
C SER A 181 24.69 -12.06 0.66
N LEU A 182 23.72 -12.77 1.29
CA LEU A 182 22.57 -12.15 1.96
C LEU A 182 22.98 -11.18 3.06
N ASP A 183 23.82 -11.61 4.01
CA ASP A 183 24.20 -10.76 5.15
C ASP A 183 24.93 -9.48 4.70
N GLU A 184 25.75 -9.56 3.65
CA GLU A 184 26.39 -8.38 3.05
C GLU A 184 25.38 -7.42 2.41
N ARG A 185 24.39 -7.95 1.68
CA ARG A 185 23.31 -7.13 1.09
C ARG A 185 22.45 -6.47 2.17
N LEU A 186 22.10 -7.20 3.23
CA LEU A 186 21.32 -6.65 4.35
C LEU A 186 22.07 -5.50 5.02
N LYS A 187 23.37 -5.68 5.31
CA LYS A 187 24.20 -4.61 5.86
C LYS A 187 24.22 -3.35 5.00
N LYS A 188 24.28 -3.50 3.67
CA LYS A 188 24.21 -2.37 2.72
C LYS A 188 22.83 -1.70 2.73
N LYS A 189 21.75 -2.48 2.85
CA LYS A 189 20.36 -1.99 2.84
C LYS A 189 19.91 -1.33 4.14
N GLN A 190 20.65 -1.56 5.23
CA GLN A 190 20.38 -0.95 6.54
C GLN A 190 20.60 0.57 6.55
N ALA A 191 21.32 1.11 5.57
CA ALA A 191 21.44 2.55 5.42
C ALA A 191 20.05 3.22 5.28
N ASP A 192 19.91 4.39 5.92
CA ASP A 192 18.76 5.28 5.81
C ASP A 192 17.41 4.66 6.20
N CYS A 193 17.40 3.69 7.12
CA CYS A 193 16.16 3.12 7.66
C CYS A 193 15.41 4.14 8.52
N ILE A 194 14.14 4.36 8.18
CA ILE A 194 13.20 5.22 8.90
C ILE A 194 12.05 4.34 9.40
N SER A 195 11.79 4.38 10.71
CA SER A 195 10.72 3.59 11.35
C SER A 195 9.40 4.35 11.52
N LEU A 196 9.45 5.68 11.45
CA LEU A 196 8.29 6.57 11.63
C LEU A 196 8.23 7.56 10.49
N LEU A 197 7.05 7.76 9.91
CA LEU A 197 6.81 8.86 8.99
C LEU A 197 6.40 10.09 9.78
N ASP A 198 7.04 11.22 9.51
CA ASP A 198 6.69 12.50 10.11
C ASP A 198 5.33 12.98 9.59
N ASP A 199 4.48 13.46 10.50
CA ASP A 199 3.23 14.14 10.14
C ASP A 199 3.48 15.62 9.81
N GLU A 200 2.73 16.15 8.84
CA GLU A 200 2.69 17.57 8.48
C GLU A 200 1.22 18.03 8.39
N TYR A 201 0.83 19.02 9.22
CA TYR A 201 -0.55 19.49 9.39
C TYR A 201 -0.84 20.83 8.71
#